data_AF-A0A8X6VHW6-F1
#
_entry.id   AF-A0A8X6VHW6-F1
#
_cell.length_a   1.000
_cell.length_b   1.000
_cell.length_c   1.000
_cell.angle_alpha   90.00
_cell.angle_beta   90.00
_cell.angle_gamma   90.00
#
_symmetry.space_group_name_H-M   'P 1'
#
loop_
_entity.id
_entity.type
_entity.pdbx_description
1 polymer ?
#
loop_
_entity_poly.entity_id
_entity_poly.type
_entity_poly.pdbx_seq_one_letter_code
_entity_poly.pdbx_strand_id
1 'polypeptide(L)'
;MRPMGKDAILYLAAAVSDFYIPEKDMAEHKISSDEPLSLTLRMVPKMLTPLVHNWIPDAFIVSFKLETDSSILLKKAKGALEKYGHNLVIANELHSRKQKVVFVTKEEERQITLNEKDLKNGKEIEELIVENLLCQYSKFKNFHKK
;
A
#
# COMPACT_ATOMS: atom_id res chain seq x y z
N MET A 1 23.20 -13.53 2.44
CA MET A 1 22.38 -12.80 3.42
C MET A 1 21.42 -13.80 4.06
N ARG A 2 21.18 -13.76 5.37
CA ARG A 2 20.16 -14.62 5.98
C ARG A 2 18.77 -14.05 5.64
N PRO A 3 17.79 -14.87 5.20
CA PRO A 3 16.43 -14.38 4.97
C PRO A 3 15.84 -13.88 6.29
N MET A 4 15.30 -12.67 6.30
CA MET A 4 14.69 -12.08 7.50
C MET A 4 13.32 -12.70 7.82
N GLY A 5 12.63 -13.30 6.84
CA GLY A 5 11.36 -14.00 7.04
C GLY A 5 10.36 -13.17 7.86
N LYS A 6 9.86 -13.77 8.95
CA LYS A 6 8.93 -13.15 9.91
C LYS A 6 9.49 -11.95 10.69
N ASP A 7 10.79 -11.69 10.60
CA ASP A 7 11.42 -10.50 11.18
C ASP A 7 11.34 -9.27 10.26
N ALA A 8 10.84 -9.43 9.02
CA ALA A 8 10.67 -8.36 8.05
C ALA A 8 9.24 -7.83 7.99
N ILE A 9 9.13 -6.53 7.75
CA ILE A 9 7.90 -5.83 7.37
C ILE A 9 8.10 -5.26 5.97
N LEU A 10 7.16 -5.52 5.06
CA LEU A 10 7.12 -4.87 3.75
C LEU A 10 6.05 -3.77 3.78
N TYR A 11 6.47 -2.51 3.70
CA TYR A 11 5.61 -1.33 3.75
C TYR A 11 5.45 -0.70 2.36
N LEU A 12 4.40 -1.10 1.63
CA LEU A 12 4.15 -0.74 0.23
C LEU A 12 3.31 0.53 0.11
N ALA A 13 3.94 1.69 0.36
CA ALA A 13 3.28 3.00 0.27
C ALA A 13 3.45 3.71 -1.09
N ALA A 14 4.22 3.13 -2.01
CA ALA A 14 4.46 3.75 -3.31
C ALA A 14 3.20 3.74 -4.19
N ALA A 15 2.92 4.87 -4.84
CA ALA A 15 1.94 4.96 -5.92
C ALA A 15 2.56 4.41 -7.22
N VAL A 16 2.47 3.10 -7.41
CA VAL A 16 3.02 2.43 -8.59
C VAL A 16 2.10 2.65 -9.79
N SER A 17 2.68 2.97 -10.96
CA SER A 17 1.92 3.14 -12.21
C SER A 17 1.24 1.84 -12.62
N ASP A 18 -0.04 1.90 -12.97
CA ASP A 18 -0.79 0.76 -13.51
C ASP A 18 -0.47 0.49 -15.00
N PHE A 19 0.11 1.49 -15.67
CA PHE A 19 0.44 1.45 -17.09
C PHE A 19 1.88 1.91 -17.35
N TYR A 20 2.49 1.39 -18.41
CA TYR A 20 3.86 1.72 -18.84
C TYR A 20 4.00 1.63 -20.36
N ILE A 21 5.08 2.20 -20.90
CA ILE A 21 5.50 2.04 -22.29
C ILE A 21 6.65 1.02 -22.29
N PRO A 22 6.56 -0.12 -23.00
CA PRO A 22 7.68 -1.04 -23.13
C PRO A 22 8.87 -0.37 -23.79
N GLU A 23 10.07 -0.78 -23.42
CA GLU A 23 11.32 -0.22 -23.94
C GLU A 23 11.39 -0.22 -25.47
N LYS A 24 10.92 -1.29 -26.12
CA LYS A 24 10.84 -1.38 -27.59
C LYS A 24 9.89 -0.38 -28.26
N ASP A 25 8.94 0.17 -27.50
CA ASP A 25 7.94 1.14 -27.98
C ASP A 25 8.29 2.57 -27.49
N MET A 26 9.37 2.74 -26.71
CA MET A 26 9.80 4.05 -26.21
C MET A 26 10.56 4.83 -27.30
N ALA A 27 10.22 6.11 -27.46
CA ALA A 27 10.95 7.00 -28.36
C ALA A 27 12.36 7.30 -27.81
N GLU A 28 13.39 7.16 -28.65
CA GLU A 28 14.78 7.46 -28.30
C GLU A 28 15.04 8.98 -28.16
N HIS A 29 14.22 9.78 -28.85
CA HIS A 29 14.34 11.23 -28.88
C HIS A 29 13.04 11.90 -28.41
N LYS A 30 13.13 13.18 -28.05
CA LYS A 30 11.99 14.00 -27.65
C LYS A 30 10.90 13.91 -28.73
N ILE A 31 9.69 13.54 -28.31
CA ILE A 31 8.51 13.49 -29.19
C ILE A 31 8.21 14.92 -29.67
N SER A 32 8.08 15.10 -31.00
CA SER A 32 7.78 16.41 -31.59
C SER A 32 6.36 16.87 -31.27
N SER A 33 6.15 18.19 -31.25
CA SER A 33 4.86 18.84 -31.00
C SER A 33 4.17 19.37 -32.27
N ASP A 34 4.64 18.94 -33.46
CA ASP A 34 4.13 19.42 -34.75
C ASP A 34 2.79 18.75 -35.15
N GLU A 35 2.50 17.57 -34.60
CA GLU A 35 1.28 16.81 -34.84
C GLU A 35 0.57 16.42 -33.52
N PRO A 36 -0.74 16.16 -33.56
CA PRO A 36 -1.48 15.65 -32.39
C PRO A 36 -0.88 14.34 -31.84
N LEU A 37 -0.64 14.31 -30.53
CA LEU A 37 -0.02 13.18 -29.85
C LEU A 37 -1.05 12.08 -29.52
N SER A 38 -0.76 10.84 -29.95
CA SER A 38 -1.44 9.63 -29.48
C SER A 38 -0.48 8.76 -28.67
N LEU A 39 -0.80 8.49 -27.39
CA LEU A 39 -0.01 7.64 -26.49
C LEU A 39 -0.73 6.31 -26.26
N THR A 40 -0.07 5.21 -26.60
CA THR A 40 -0.56 3.85 -26.28
C THR A 40 0.23 3.31 -25.10
N LEU A 41 -0.45 3.03 -23.99
CA LEU A 41 0.17 2.46 -22.79
C LEU A 41 -0.24 0.99 -22.62
N ARG A 42 0.67 0.17 -22.08
CA ARG A 42 0.40 -1.23 -21.74
C ARG A 42 0.21 -1.39 -20.23
N MET A 43 -0.60 -2.35 -19.82
CA MET A 43 -0.82 -2.66 -18.40
C MET A 43 0.45 -3.24 -17.77
N VAL A 44 0.78 -2.80 -16.56
CA VAL A 44 1.90 -3.34 -15.78
C VAL A 44 1.56 -4.76 -15.29
N PRO A 45 2.51 -5.72 -15.38
CA PRO A 45 2.33 -7.03 -14.78
C PRO A 45 2.08 -6.94 -13.27
N LYS A 46 1.20 -7.79 -12.74
CA LYS A 46 0.83 -7.76 -11.32
C LYS A 46 1.94 -8.37 -10.45
N MET A 47 2.99 -7.60 -10.19
CA MET A 47 4.21 -8.06 -9.50
C MET A 47 4.03 -8.33 -7.99
N LEU A 48 2.96 -7.82 -7.37
CA LEU A 48 2.71 -8.02 -5.94
C LEU A 48 2.44 -9.49 -5.60
N THR A 49 1.70 -10.22 -6.43
CA THR A 49 1.41 -11.64 -6.17
C THR A 49 2.68 -12.49 -6.08
N PRO A 50 3.59 -12.50 -7.08
CA PRO A 50 4.83 -13.27 -6.98
C PRO A 50 5.77 -12.76 -5.89
N LEU A 51 5.81 -11.46 -5.61
CA LEU A 51 6.62 -10.90 -4.52
C LEU A 51 6.20 -11.48 -3.17
N VAL A 52 4.90 -11.46 -2.88
CA VAL A 52 4.34 -11.97 -1.62
C VAL A 52 4.54 -13.48 -1.49
N HIS A 53 4.20 -14.25 -2.53
CA HIS A 53 4.16 -15.71 -2.41
C HIS A 53 5.52 -16.39 -2.59
N ASN A 54 6.40 -15.84 -3.43
CA ASN A 54 7.64 -16.52 -3.82
C ASN A 54 8.89 -15.91 -3.16
N TRP A 55 8.93 -14.58 -2.94
CA TRP A 55 10.16 -13.93 -2.48
C TRP A 55 10.20 -13.77 -0.96
N ILE A 56 9.07 -13.42 -0.33
CA ILE A 56 9.00 -13.15 1.12
C ILE A 56 7.71 -13.68 1.77
N PRO A 57 7.43 -15.00 1.69
CA PRO A 57 6.16 -15.58 2.15
C PRO A 57 5.89 -15.40 3.65
N ASP A 58 6.94 -15.31 4.47
CA ASP A 58 6.81 -15.22 5.93
C ASP A 58 6.81 -13.78 6.47
N ALA A 59 7.00 -12.78 5.62
CA ALA A 59 7.07 -11.38 6.03
C ALA A 59 5.69 -10.81 6.36
N PHE A 60 5.66 -9.75 7.17
CA PHE A 60 4.43 -9.01 7.43
C PHE A 60 4.22 -7.94 6.35
N ILE A 61 3.16 -8.09 5.55
CA ILE A 61 2.96 -7.30 4.33
C ILE A 61 1.86 -6.27 4.54
N VAL A 62 2.24 -5.01 4.39
CA VAL A 62 1.39 -3.84 4.53
C VAL A 62 1.33 -3.12 3.20
N SER A 63 0.12 -2.78 2.76
CA SER A 63 -0.09 -2.03 1.52
C SER A 63 -0.99 -0.82 1.74
N PHE A 64 -0.84 0.18 0.85
CA PHE A 64 -1.65 1.39 0.90
C PHE A 64 -2.70 1.41 -0.19
N LYS A 65 -3.90 1.84 0.17
CA LYS A 65 -4.97 2.10 -0.80
C LYS A 65 -5.48 3.52 -0.65
N LEU A 66 -5.17 4.34 -1.64
CA LEU A 66 -5.64 5.71 -1.76
C LEU A 66 -6.83 5.75 -2.71
N GLU A 67 -7.97 6.28 -2.24
CA GLU A 67 -9.14 6.55 -3.09
C GLU A 67 -9.73 7.92 -2.75
N THR A 68 -10.67 8.39 -3.57
CA THR A 68 -11.43 9.64 -3.32
C THR A 68 -12.80 9.37 -2.71
N ASP A 69 -13.34 8.16 -2.88
CA ASP A 69 -14.68 7.76 -2.42
C ASP A 69 -14.58 6.69 -1.32
N SER A 70 -15.11 7.02 -0.13
CA SER A 70 -15.13 6.14 1.05
C SER A 70 -15.89 4.83 0.82
N SER A 71 -16.94 4.85 -0.02
CA SER A 71 -17.79 3.68 -0.27
C SER A 71 -17.04 2.58 -1.05
N ILE A 72 -16.14 2.99 -1.94
CA ILE A 72 -15.33 2.10 -2.77
C ILE A 72 -14.03 1.73 -2.06
N LEU A 73 -13.51 2.61 -1.21
CA LEU A 73 -12.25 2.44 -0.50
C LEU A 73 -12.19 1.12 0.26
N LEU A 74 -13.18 0.83 1.11
CA LEU A 74 -13.21 -0.40 1.91
C LEU A 74 -13.33 -1.66 1.05
N LYS A 75 -14.19 -1.61 0.01
CA LYS A 75 -14.37 -2.74 -0.91
C LYS A 75 -13.07 -3.07 -1.65
N LYS A 76 -12.35 -2.05 -2.14
CA LYS A 76 -11.06 -2.23 -2.82
C LYS A 76 -9.96 -2.69 -1.86
N ALA A 77 -9.96 -2.21 -0.62
CA ALA A 77 -9.02 -2.64 0.41
C ALA A 77 -9.19 -4.13 0.74
N LYS A 78 -10.42 -4.59 0.99
CA LYS A 78 -10.73 -6.01 1.19
C LYS A 78 -10.36 -6.88 -0.01
N GLY A 79 -10.67 -6.42 -1.22
CA GLY A 79 -10.28 -7.13 -2.44
C GLY A 79 -8.76 -7.26 -2.61
N ALA A 80 -7.98 -6.29 -2.12
CA ALA A 80 -6.53 -6.37 -2.12
C ALA A 80 -5.97 -7.40 -1.10
N LEU A 81 -6.57 -7.47 0.09
CA LEU A 81 -6.23 -8.49 1.11
C LEU A 81 -6.39 -9.91 0.56
N GLU A 82 -7.52 -10.19 -0.10
CA GLU A 82 -7.82 -11.51 -0.65
C GLU A 82 -6.93 -11.86 -1.84
N LYS A 83 -6.73 -10.91 -2.76
CA LYS A 83 -6.04 -11.15 -4.02
C LYS A 83 -4.52 -11.32 -3.88
N TYR A 84 -3.91 -10.57 -2.97
CA TYR A 84 -2.45 -10.52 -2.85
C TYR A 84 -1.93 -11.17 -1.56
N GLY A 85 -2.80 -11.55 -0.63
CA GLY A 85 -2.40 -12.16 0.64
C GLY A 85 -1.78 -11.17 1.62
N HIS A 86 -2.11 -9.88 1.54
CA HIS A 86 -1.62 -8.87 2.48
C HIS A 86 -2.14 -9.14 3.89
N ASN A 87 -1.35 -8.80 4.92
CA ASN A 87 -1.78 -8.88 6.31
C ASN A 87 -2.60 -7.66 6.72
N LEU A 88 -2.22 -6.49 6.20
CA LEU A 88 -2.85 -5.21 6.51
C LEU A 88 -2.93 -4.33 5.26
N VAL A 89 -4.08 -3.69 5.05
CA VAL A 89 -4.25 -2.60 4.09
C VAL A 89 -4.55 -1.32 4.86
N ILE A 90 -3.72 -0.30 4.64
CA ILE A 90 -3.96 1.03 5.18
C ILE A 90 -4.67 1.82 4.08
N ALA A 91 -5.95 2.08 4.34
CA ALA A 91 -6.85 2.72 3.41
C ALA A 91 -7.03 4.19 3.79
N ASN A 92 -6.86 5.09 2.83
CA ASN A 92 -6.93 6.53 3.09
C ASN A 92 -7.67 7.27 1.98
N GLU A 93 -8.42 8.28 2.38
CA GLU A 93 -9.08 9.18 1.43
C GLU A 93 -8.15 10.34 1.08
N LEU A 94 -8.10 10.74 -0.19
CA LEU A 94 -7.18 11.78 -0.67
C LEU A 94 -7.25 13.08 0.12
N HIS A 95 -8.46 13.59 0.39
CA HIS A 95 -8.67 14.87 1.05
C HIS A 95 -8.31 14.88 2.54
N SER A 96 -8.34 13.71 3.18
CA SER A 96 -8.13 13.57 4.63
C SER A 96 -6.97 12.63 4.99
N ARG A 97 -6.11 12.32 4.02
CA ARG A 97 -4.98 11.38 4.16
C ARG A 97 -4.03 11.72 5.32
N LYS A 98 -3.90 13.00 5.67
CA LYS A 98 -3.04 13.48 6.76
C LYS A 98 -3.73 13.46 8.14
N GLN A 99 -5.02 13.16 8.20
CA GLN A 99 -5.84 13.29 9.40
C GLN A 99 -6.48 11.97 9.79
N LYS A 100 -6.91 11.17 8.80
CA LYS A 100 -7.62 9.91 9.02
C LYS A 100 -7.09 8.81 8.11
N VAL A 101 -6.97 7.62 8.67
CA VAL A 101 -6.68 6.39 7.94
C VAL A 101 -7.52 5.26 8.51
N VAL A 102 -7.82 4.26 7.69
CA VAL A 102 -8.54 3.06 8.10
C VAL A 102 -7.63 1.85 7.94
N PHE A 103 -7.40 1.14 9.03
CA PHE A 103 -6.71 -0.13 9.04
C PHE A 103 -7.72 -1.22 8.68
N VAL A 104 -7.47 -1.93 7.59
CA VAL A 104 -8.34 -3.00 7.10
C VAL A 104 -7.56 -4.30 7.17
N THR A 105 -8.08 -5.25 7.94
CA THR A 105 -7.59 -6.62 8.04
C THR A 105 -8.69 -7.58 7.59
N LYS A 106 -8.43 -8.90 7.61
CA LYS A 106 -9.46 -9.91 7.28
C LYS A 106 -10.57 -10.00 8.31
N GLU A 107 -10.29 -9.63 9.56
CA GLU A 107 -11.19 -9.81 10.71
C GLU A 107 -11.83 -8.50 11.16
N GLU A 108 -11.06 -7.41 11.13
CA GLU A 108 -11.47 -6.11 11.66
C GLU A 108 -11.13 -4.94 10.74
N GLU A 109 -11.93 -3.89 10.87
CA GLU A 109 -11.72 -2.56 10.30
C GLU A 109 -11.62 -1.56 11.46
N ARG A 110 -10.52 -0.81 11.53
CA ARG A 110 -10.30 0.16 12.58
C ARG A 110 -9.91 1.51 12.02
N GLN A 111 -10.69 2.53 12.33
CA GLN A 111 -10.35 3.90 11.97
C GLN A 111 -9.37 4.52 12.99
N ILE A 112 -8.37 5.20 12.47
CA ILE A 112 -7.39 5.99 13.24
C ILE A 112 -7.51 7.43 12.75
N THR A 113 -7.75 8.34 13.68
CA THR A 113 -7.89 9.77 13.42
C THR A 113 -6.97 10.53 14.37
N LEU A 114 -6.28 11.54 13.86
CA LEU A 114 -5.53 12.49 14.69
C LEU A 114 -6.49 13.33 15.54
N ASN A 115 -6.20 13.44 16.84
CA ASN A 115 -6.95 14.33 17.71
C ASN A 115 -6.47 15.79 17.55
N GLU A 116 -7.33 16.75 17.87
CA GLU A 116 -6.98 18.18 17.84
C GLU A 116 -5.80 18.54 18.75
N LYS A 117 -5.60 17.79 19.85
CA LYS A 117 -4.45 17.94 20.75
C LYS A 117 -3.14 17.53 20.08
N ASP A 118 -3.16 16.43 19.33
CA ASP A 118 -2.00 15.91 18.61
C ASP A 118 -1.63 16.85 17.45
N LEU A 119 -2.63 17.42 16.77
CA LEU A 119 -2.44 18.42 15.72
C LEU A 119 -1.76 19.69 16.26
N LYS A 120 -2.16 20.16 17.46
CA LYS A 120 -1.53 21.31 18.13
C LYS A 120 -0.10 21.05 18.57
N ASN A 121 0.23 19.80 18.88
CA ASN A 121 1.58 19.38 19.22
C ASN A 121 2.46 19.10 17.98
N GLY A 122 1.92 19.27 16.77
CA GLY A 122 2.64 19.05 15.52
C GLY A 122 2.86 17.58 15.17
N LYS A 123 2.11 16.65 15.77
CA LYS A 123 2.22 15.23 15.44
C LYS A 123 1.64 14.91 14.07
N GLU A 124 2.28 13.97 13.39
CA GLU A 124 1.85 13.47 12.09
C GLU A 124 1.06 12.15 12.22
N ILE A 125 0.23 11.82 11.22
CA ILE A 125 -0.61 10.61 11.26
C ILE A 125 0.26 9.35 11.16
N GLU A 126 1.42 9.48 10.54
CA GLU A 126 2.46 8.49 10.36
C GLU A 126 2.94 7.91 11.69
N GLU A 127 3.06 8.74 12.75
CA GLU A 127 3.41 8.26 14.09
C GLU A 127 2.37 7.26 14.60
N LEU A 128 1.08 7.62 14.50
CA LEU A 128 -0.02 6.75 14.92
C LEU A 128 -0.10 5.48 14.07
N ILE A 129 0.18 5.59 12.76
CA ILE A 129 0.22 4.45 11.84
C ILE A 129 1.30 3.47 12.30
N VAL A 130 2.53 3.95 12.53
CA VAL A 130 3.66 3.11 12.91
C VAL A 130 3.43 2.45 14.27
N GLU A 131 2.94 3.17 15.27
CA GLU A 131 2.63 2.62 16.60
C GLU A 131 1.62 1.47 16.52
N ASN A 132 0.51 1.68 15.79
CA ASN A 132 -0.52 0.65 15.65
C ASN A 132 -0.04 -0.54 14.80
N LEU A 133 0.74 -0.28 13.76
CA LEU A 133 1.34 -1.31 12.92
C LEU A 133 2.30 -2.19 13.72
N LEU A 134 3.17 -1.62 14.56
CA LEU A 134 4.08 -2.37 15.41
C LEU A 134 3.34 -3.26 16.42
N CYS A 135 2.21 -2.79 16.95
CA CYS A 135 1.34 -3.59 17.80
C CYS A 135 0.78 -4.81 17.05
N GLN A 136 0.27 -4.63 15.82
CA GLN A 136 -0.22 -5.75 15.00
C GLN A 136 0.91 -6.70 14.59
N TYR A 137 2.07 -6.17 14.20
CA TYR A 137 3.24 -6.98 13.85
C TYR A 137 3.73 -7.82 15.03
N SER A 138 3.71 -7.28 16.24
CA SER A 138 4.05 -8.03 17.45
C SER A 138 3.12 -9.22 17.68
N LYS A 139 1.80 -9.05 17.44
CA LYS A 139 0.82 -10.14 17.49
C LYS A 139 1.11 -11.20 16.42
N PHE A 140 1.37 -10.78 15.19
CA PHE A 140 1.74 -11.66 14.07
C PHE A 140 2.99 -12.50 14.41
N LYS A 141 4.04 -11.85 14.93
CA LYS A 141 5.30 -12.50 15.30
C LYS A 141 5.13 -13.52 16.42
N ASN A 142 4.26 -13.23 17.39
CA ASN A 142 3.95 -14.16 18.49
C ASN A 142 3.13 -15.37 18.03
N PHE A 143 2.24 -15.19 17.06
CA PHE A 143 1.47 -16.30 16.48
C PHE A 143 2.38 -17.29 15.73
N HIS A 144 3.39 -16.79 15.02
CA HIS A 144 4.35 -17.59 14.23
C HIS A 144 5.62 -17.99 15.02
N LYS A 145 5.56 -17.97 16.36
CA LYS A 145 6.65 -18.44 17.25
C LYS A 145 6.47 -19.90 17.71
N LYS A 146 5.29 -20.50 17.52
CA LYS A 146 5.06 -21.94 17.66
C LYS A 146 5.46 -22.67 16.38
#